data_AF-A0A6N4V6R0-F1
#
_entry.id   AF-A0A6N4V6R0-F1
#
_cell.length_a   1.000
_cell.length_b   1.000
_cell.length_c   1.000
_cell.angle_alpha   90.00
_cell.angle_beta   90.00
_cell.angle_gamma   90.00
#
_symmetry.space_group_name_H-M   'P 1'
#
loop_
_entity.id
_entity.type
_entity.pdbx_description
1 polymer ?
#
loop_
_entity_poly.entity_id
_entity_poly.type
_entity_poly.pdbx_seq_one_letter_code
_entity_poly.pdbx_strand_id
1 'polypeptide(L)'
;MALDLGSRLSTAQLDLIDDVLARRNGELRARLQLHTVSRSDAEQIVNALGDELTAHLDDHWELTEHGRLGSEILAHVNAHRIAEWP
;
A
#
# COMPACT_ATOMS: atom_id res chain seq x y z
N MET A 1 -2.07 15.49 -8.62
CA MET A 1 -3.18 14.55 -8.90
C MET A 1 -3.36 13.69 -7.67
N ALA A 2 -4.59 13.50 -7.22
CA ALA A 2 -4.91 12.67 -6.05
C ALA A 2 -5.36 11.29 -6.52
N LEU A 3 -4.94 10.24 -5.82
CA LEU A 3 -5.34 8.86 -6.09
C LEU A 3 -6.53 8.51 -5.19
N ASP A 4 -7.61 8.03 -5.79
CA ASP A 4 -8.71 7.43 -5.04
C ASP A 4 -8.40 5.95 -4.81
N LEU A 5 -7.91 5.64 -3.60
CA LEU A 5 -7.63 4.26 -3.20
C LEU A 5 -8.92 3.52 -2.82
N GLY A 6 -9.95 4.23 -2.34
CA GLY A 6 -11.17 3.64 -1.82
C GLY A 6 -12.06 3.01 -2.89
N SER A 7 -12.03 3.53 -4.12
CA SER A 7 -12.74 2.93 -5.27
C SER A 7 -11.95 1.84 -5.99
N ARG A 8 -10.69 1.64 -5.62
CA ARG A 8 -9.74 0.80 -6.38
C ARG A 8 -9.17 -0.38 -5.60
N LEU A 9 -9.14 -0.26 -4.28
CA LEU A 9 -8.71 -1.31 -3.38
C LEU A 9 -9.91 -1.94 -2.68
N SER A 10 -9.82 -3.24 -2.44
CA SER A 10 -10.78 -3.96 -1.60
C SER A 10 -10.64 -3.55 -0.13
N THR A 11 -11.68 -3.79 0.67
CA THR A 11 -11.64 -3.56 2.12
C THR A 11 -10.45 -4.26 2.78
N ALA A 12 -10.16 -5.51 2.43
CA ALA A 12 -9.02 -6.25 2.99
C ALA A 12 -7.66 -5.60 2.66
N GLN A 13 -7.53 -4.97 1.50
CA GLN A 13 -6.32 -4.25 1.11
C GLN A 13 -6.18 -2.91 1.85
N LEU A 14 -7.30 -2.22 2.07
CA LEU A 14 -7.33 -0.99 2.89
C LEU A 14 -6.99 -1.30 4.36
N ASP A 15 -7.52 -2.38 4.90
CA ASP A 15 -7.22 -2.86 6.26
C ASP A 15 -5.73 -3.22 6.38
N LEU A 16 -5.16 -3.89 5.37
CA LEU A 16 -3.72 -4.18 5.36
C LEU A 16 -2.87 -2.90 5.35
N ILE A 17 -3.24 -1.90 4.54
CA ILE A 17 -2.54 -0.61 4.51
C ILE A 17 -2.61 0.06 5.88
N ASP A 18 -3.79 0.09 6.49
CA ASP A 18 -3.95 0.67 7.83
C ASP A 18 -3.08 -0.04 8.88
N ASP A 19 -3.04 -1.37 8.83
CA ASP A 19 -2.20 -2.21 9.70
C ASP A 19 -0.70 -1.98 9.50
N VAL A 20 -0.23 -1.91 8.25
CA VAL A 20 1.18 -1.65 7.93
C VAL A 20 1.57 -0.24 8.36
N LEU A 21 0.73 0.75 8.09
CA LEU A 21 0.97 2.13 8.51
C LEU A 21 0.95 2.27 10.04
N ALA A 22 0.11 1.52 10.74
CA ALA A 22 0.11 1.47 12.19
C ALA A 22 1.48 1.05 12.76
N ARG A 23 2.15 0.10 12.09
CA ARG A 23 3.46 -0.42 12.51
C ARG A 23 4.63 0.43 12.04
N ARG A 24 4.55 1.00 10.83
CA ARG A 24 5.69 1.61 10.13
C ARG A 24 5.64 3.13 10.02
N ASN A 25 4.46 3.74 9.97
CA ASN A 25 4.30 5.18 9.79
C ASN A 25 2.98 5.72 10.35
N GLY A 26 2.93 5.87 11.69
CA GLY A 26 1.73 6.30 12.40
C GLY A 26 1.29 7.74 12.09
N GLU A 27 2.23 8.62 11.71
CA GLU A 27 1.90 9.99 11.30
C GLU A 27 1.14 10.00 9.97
N LEU A 28 1.59 9.20 9.01
CA LEU A 28 0.90 9.04 7.72
C LEU A 28 -0.48 8.39 7.91
N ARG A 29 -0.59 7.38 8.79
CA ARG A 29 -1.88 6.78 9.17
C ARG A 29 -2.87 7.83 9.68
N ALA A 30 -2.45 8.69 10.59
CA ALA A 30 -3.31 9.72 11.18
C ALA A 30 -3.77 10.79 10.17
N ARG A 31 -2.99 11.01 9.11
CA ARG A 31 -3.28 11.99 8.06
C ARG A 31 -4.09 11.42 6.90
N LEU A 32 -4.07 10.10 6.69
CA LEU A 32 -4.76 9.47 5.59
C LEU A 32 -6.26 9.38 5.85
N GLN A 33 -7.04 10.06 5.00
CA GLN A 33 -8.41 9.64 4.74
C GLN A 33 -8.36 8.66 3.58
N LEU A 34 -8.56 7.36 3.87
CA LEU A 34 -8.37 6.21 2.97
C LEU A 34 -9.06 6.31 1.60
N HIS A 35 -9.96 7.28 1.40
CA HIS A 35 -10.70 7.49 0.17
C HIS A 35 -9.97 8.36 -0.86
N THR A 36 -9.08 9.28 -0.46
CA THR A 36 -8.39 10.14 -1.44
C THR A 36 -7.03 10.55 -0.90
N VAL A 37 -5.97 10.07 -1.55
CA VAL A 37 -4.59 10.26 -1.11
C VAL A 37 -3.85 11.18 -2.08
N SER A 38 -2.98 12.05 -1.55
CA SER A 38 -2.10 12.81 -2.42
C SER A 38 -1.04 11.88 -3.04
N ARG A 39 -0.41 12.30 -4.14
CA ARG A 39 0.71 11.54 -4.72
C ARG A 39 1.84 11.31 -3.71
N SER A 40 2.16 12.32 -2.90
CA SER A 40 3.21 12.19 -1.88
C SER A 40 2.83 11.19 -0.79
N ASP A 41 1.55 11.16 -0.39
CA ASP A 41 1.08 10.16 0.57
C ASP A 41 1.08 8.76 -0.06
N ALA A 42 0.69 8.62 -1.34
CA ALA A 42 0.77 7.35 -2.07
C ALA A 42 2.21 6.82 -2.17
N GLU A 43 3.19 7.68 -2.43
CA GLU A 43 4.61 7.31 -2.45
C GLU A 43 5.08 6.84 -1.06
N GLN A 44 4.62 7.48 0.01
CA GLN A 44 4.95 7.04 1.37
C GLN A 44 4.25 5.73 1.76
N ILE A 45 3.02 5.47 1.29
CA ILE A 45 2.33 4.18 1.46
C ILE A 45 3.14 3.07 0.78
N VAL A 46 3.58 3.30 -0.47
CA VAL A 46 4.42 2.34 -1.20
C VAL A 46 5.72 2.07 -0.46
N ASN A 47 6.38 3.11 0.08
CA ASN A 47 7.59 2.93 0.87
C ASN A 47 7.33 2.11 2.13
N ALA A 48 6.26 2.39 2.88
CA ALA A 48 5.91 1.64 4.08
C ALA A 48 5.61 0.16 3.77
N LEU A 49 4.92 -0.13 2.65
CA LEU A 49 4.69 -1.50 2.17
C LEU A 49 5.98 -2.17 1.70
N GLY A 50 6.89 -1.43 1.06
CA GLY A 50 8.20 -1.94 0.63
C GLY A 50 9.11 -2.27 1.82
N ASP A 51 9.08 -1.46 2.87
CA ASP A 51 9.80 -1.70 4.12
C ASP A 51 9.24 -2.94 4.84
N GLU A 52 7.91 -3.08 4.88
CA GLU A 52 7.25 -4.26 5.44
C GLU A 52 7.63 -5.54 4.67
N LEU A 53 7.57 -5.49 3.34
CA LEU A 53 7.98 -6.60 2.47
C LEU A 53 9.44 -6.97 2.75
N THR A 54 10.33 -5.97 2.80
CA THR A 54 11.77 -6.20 3.01
C THR A 54 12.04 -6.84 4.37
N ALA A 55 11.29 -6.44 5.41
CA ALA A 55 11.42 -7.02 6.75
C ALA A 55 10.91 -8.47 6.85
N HIS A 56 10.10 -8.90 5.88
CA HIS A 56 9.48 -10.22 5.86
C HIS A 56 9.80 -11.03 4.60
N LEU A 57 10.89 -10.73 3.88
CA LEU A 57 11.41 -11.54 2.78
C LEU A 57 11.96 -12.88 3.31
N ASP A 58 11.08 -13.77 3.75
CA ASP A 58 11.34 -15.19 3.89
C ASP A 58 10.62 -15.97 2.78
N ASP A 59 11.07 -17.20 2.52
CA ASP A 59 10.56 -18.05 1.43
C ASP A 59 9.06 -18.38 1.53
N HIS A 60 8.40 -18.03 2.65
CA HIS A 60 6.99 -18.33 2.89
C HIS A 60 6.09 -17.09 2.91
N TRP A 61 6.65 -15.89 2.84
CA TRP A 61 5.88 -14.65 2.95
C TRP A 61 4.78 -14.54 1.90
N GLU A 62 5.10 -14.79 0.62
CA GLU A 62 4.11 -14.76 -0.47
C GLU A 62 3.05 -15.88 -0.37
N LEU A 63 3.29 -16.90 0.46
CA LEU A 63 2.32 -17.96 0.76
C LEU A 63 1.34 -17.56 1.87
N THR A 64 1.63 -16.49 2.61
CA THR A 64 0.71 -15.94 3.60
C THR A 64 -0.33 -15.03 2.93
N GLU A 65 -1.53 -15.00 3.51
CA GLU A 65 -2.57 -14.05 3.07
C GLU A 65 -2.08 -12.60 3.14
N HIS A 66 -1.28 -12.28 4.16
CA HIS A 66 -0.66 -10.98 4.37
C HIS A 66 0.30 -10.60 3.24
N GLY A 67 1.23 -11.49 2.90
CA GLY A 67 2.19 -11.24 1.82
C GLY A 67 1.53 -11.18 0.45
N ARG A 68 0.54 -12.03 0.17
CA ARG A 68 -0.24 -11.97 -1.08
C ARG A 68 -0.95 -10.63 -1.24
N LEU A 69 -1.66 -10.17 -0.22
CA LEU A 69 -2.37 -8.89 -0.26
C LEU A 69 -1.39 -7.70 -0.42
N GLY A 70 -0.24 -7.73 0.25
CA GLY A 70 0.79 -6.71 0.11
C GLY A 70 1.33 -6.62 -1.33
N SER A 71 1.63 -7.78 -1.94
CA SER A 71 2.09 -7.85 -3.33
C SER A 71 1.03 -7.38 -4.33
N GLU A 72 -0.25 -7.73 -4.13
CA GLU A 72 -1.36 -7.26 -4.97
C GLU A 72 -1.50 -5.73 -4.94
N ILE A 73 -1.35 -5.11 -3.76
CA ILE A 73 -1.41 -3.65 -3.60
C ILE A 73 -0.25 -2.98 -4.36
N LEU A 74 0.97 -3.48 -4.21
CA LEU A 74 2.13 -2.96 -4.92
C LEU A 74 1.98 -3.09 -6.44
N ALA A 75 1.46 -4.23 -6.92
CA ALA A 75 1.17 -4.44 -8.34
C ALA A 75 0.13 -3.43 -8.86
N HIS A 76 -0.93 -3.17 -8.09
CA HIS A 76 -1.96 -2.20 -8.46
C HIS A 76 -1.41 -0.77 -8.56
N VAL A 77 -0.59 -0.36 -7.59
CA VAL A 77 0.05 0.96 -7.61
C VAL A 77 1.03 1.08 -8.79
N ASN A 78 1.81 0.03 -9.07
CA ASN A 78 2.73 0.03 -10.22
C ASN A 78 2.01 0.11 -11.55
N ALA A 79 0.92 -0.65 -11.73
CA ALA A 79 0.12 -0.61 -12.96
C ALA A 79 -0.42 0.81 -13.23
N HIS A 80 -0.84 1.52 -12.19
CA HIS A 80 -1.27 2.90 -12.31
C HIS A 80 -0.14 3.89 -12.58
N ARG A 81 1.03 3.73 -11.93
CA ARG A 81 2.21 4.57 -12.23
C ARG A 81 2.68 4.42 -13.68
N ILE A 82 2.66 3.20 -14.22
CA ILE A 82 3.06 2.94 -15.61
C ILE A 82 2.03 3.51 -16.59
N ALA A 83 0.73 3.42 -16.28
CA ALA A 83 -0.32 3.99 -17.13
C ALA A 83 -0.30 5.54 -17.17
N GLU A 84 0.23 6.21 -16.14
CA GLU A 84 0.32 7.67 -16.06
C GLU A 84 1.63 8.26 -16.65
N TRP A 85 2.61 7.42 -16.98
CA TRP A 85 3.88 7.81 -17.60
C TRP A 85 4.12 7.08 -18.93
N PRO A 86 3.78 7.71 -20.08
CA PRO A 86 4.32 7.34 -21.40
C PRO A 86 5.78 7.78 -21.58
#